data_AF-A0A7Y3W4L6-F1
#
_entry.id   AF-A0A7Y3W4L6-F1
#
_cell.length_a   1.000
_cell.length_b   1.000
_cell.length_c   1.000
_cell.angle_alpha   90.00
_cell.angle_beta   90.00
_cell.angle_gamma   90.00
#
_symmetry.space_group_name_H-M   'P 1'
#
loop_
_entity.id
_entity.type
_entity.pdbx_description
1 polymer ?
#
loop_
_entity_poly.entity_id
_entity_poly.type
_entity_poly.pdbx_seq_one_letter_code
_entity_poly.pdbx_strand_id
1 'polypeptide(L)'
;MKRLLAASAAIAAAFGAANAAPLVFDGITFDDGDAAFADAVVSFTPGDPAATAAGTQDPQNAVGRPDAPSTTNGNNYVSLGRGGEIVLQFTDNAVIASGDSSDDLYVFEIGSDVEDTFVEISTDGITFLEVGKVTGGTRGVDIDAFLNANSIPLSTKFFFVKLIDDPNEGQRSGTFVGADINALGAISSTEVPIPAAALLFAPALGLIARRRKKA
;
A
#
# COMPACT_ATOMS: atom_id res chain seq x y z
N MET A 1 -28.23 -40.78 43.66
CA MET A 1 -27.83 -40.48 42.27
C MET A 1 -27.60 -38.97 42.15
N LYS A 2 -26.35 -38.51 42.20
CA LYS A 2 -26.00 -37.08 42.08
C LYS A 2 -25.73 -36.77 40.60
N ARG A 3 -26.54 -35.90 39.99
CA ARG A 3 -26.32 -35.40 38.62
C ARG A 3 -25.27 -34.29 38.69
N LEU A 4 -24.08 -34.51 38.12
CA LEU A 4 -23.11 -33.46 37.87
C LEU A 4 -23.50 -32.73 36.58
N LEU A 5 -23.86 -31.45 36.68
CA LEU A 5 -23.87 -30.53 35.55
C LEU A 5 -22.42 -30.10 35.30
N ALA A 6 -21.89 -30.40 34.11
CA ALA A 6 -20.68 -29.78 33.60
C ALA A 6 -21.08 -28.46 32.92
N ALA A 7 -20.67 -27.33 33.51
CA ALA A 7 -20.76 -26.03 32.87
C ALA A 7 -19.51 -25.88 31.97
N SER A 8 -19.70 -25.92 30.66
CA SER A 8 -18.67 -25.51 29.70
C SER A 8 -18.65 -23.99 29.63
N ALA A 9 -17.63 -23.37 30.22
CA ALA A 9 -17.34 -21.96 29.98
C ALA A 9 -16.70 -21.82 28.59
N ALA A 10 -17.42 -21.24 27.64
CA ALA A 10 -16.83 -20.76 26.40
C ALA A 10 -16.01 -19.50 26.74
N ILE A 11 -14.68 -19.62 26.69
CA ILE A 11 -13.79 -18.46 26.74
C ILE A 11 -13.83 -17.83 25.36
N ALA A 12 -14.61 -16.76 25.22
CA ALA A 12 -14.49 -15.86 24.07
C ALA A 12 -13.19 -15.06 24.26
N ALA A 13 -12.14 -15.42 23.54
CA ALA A 13 -10.96 -14.58 23.41
C ALA A 13 -11.35 -13.36 22.56
N ALA A 14 -11.54 -12.22 23.21
CA ALA A 14 -11.58 -10.94 22.51
C ALA A 14 -10.15 -10.63 22.04
N PHE A 15 -9.86 -10.92 20.78
CA PHE A 15 -8.69 -10.37 20.11
C PHE A 15 -9.00 -8.90 19.84
N GLY A 16 -8.56 -8.00 20.73
CA GLY A 16 -8.45 -6.60 20.38
C GLY A 16 -7.39 -6.48 19.28
N ALA A 17 -7.71 -5.83 18.16
CA ALA A 17 -6.71 -5.41 17.20
C ALA A 17 -5.71 -4.52 17.97
N ALA A 18 -4.48 -5.00 18.11
CA ALA A 18 -3.41 -4.13 18.54
C ALA A 18 -3.19 -3.16 17.38
N ASN A 19 -3.61 -1.89 17.51
CA ASN A 19 -3.25 -0.87 16.54
C ASN A 19 -1.73 -0.90 16.39
N ALA A 20 -1.24 -0.96 15.15
CA ALA A 20 0.18 -0.86 14.87
C ALA A 20 0.74 0.44 15.47
N ALA A 21 2.01 0.44 15.85
CA ALA A 21 2.63 1.65 16.37
C ALA A 21 2.87 2.63 15.21
N PRO A 22 2.53 3.92 15.36
CA PRO A 22 2.76 4.91 14.32
C PRO A 22 4.23 4.98 13.90
N LEU A 23 4.48 5.17 12.61
CA LEU A 23 5.81 5.37 12.03
C LEU A 23 5.94 6.79 11.47
N VAL A 24 7.17 7.31 11.44
CA VAL A 24 7.44 8.64 10.90
C VAL A 24 8.51 8.54 9.81
N PHE A 25 8.19 9.04 8.62
CA PHE A 25 9.10 9.14 7.47
C PHE A 25 8.98 10.53 6.86
N ASP A 26 10.12 11.15 6.51
CA ASP A 26 10.16 12.51 5.93
C ASP A 26 9.34 13.57 6.70
N GLY A 27 9.15 13.38 8.02
CA GLY A 27 8.36 14.25 8.89
C GLY A 27 6.84 14.00 8.85
N ILE A 28 6.39 13.01 8.08
CA ILE A 28 5.00 12.57 7.97
C ILE A 28 4.76 11.38 8.92
N THR A 29 3.67 11.44 9.67
CA THR A 29 3.22 10.36 10.56
C THR A 29 2.26 9.44 9.82
N PHE A 30 2.52 8.14 9.86
CA PHE A 30 1.65 7.08 9.39
C PHE A 30 1.09 6.36 10.63
N ASP A 31 -0.16 6.67 10.98
CA ASP A 31 -0.79 6.19 12.22
C ASP A 31 -0.96 4.66 12.25
N ASP A 32 -1.18 4.05 11.08
CA ASP A 32 -1.31 2.60 10.91
C ASP A 32 0.06 1.88 10.79
N GLY A 33 1.18 2.61 10.95
CA GLY A 33 2.52 2.04 10.94
C GLY A 33 2.84 1.31 9.63
N ASP A 34 3.34 0.07 9.72
CA ASP A 34 3.69 -0.73 8.53
C ASP A 34 2.47 -1.04 7.64
N ALA A 35 1.25 -1.10 8.20
CA ALA A 35 0.02 -1.36 7.46
C ALA A 35 -0.44 -0.16 6.64
N ALA A 36 0.20 1.01 6.77
CA ALA A 36 -0.11 2.19 5.98
C ALA A 36 0.42 2.12 4.54
N PHE A 37 1.27 1.14 4.21
CA PHE A 37 1.98 1.07 2.93
C PHE A 37 1.35 0.05 1.97
N ALA A 38 1.44 0.34 0.67
CA ALA A 38 1.03 -0.61 -0.36
C ALA A 38 1.87 -1.90 -0.26
N ASP A 39 1.23 -3.05 -0.42
CA ASP A 39 1.80 -4.37 -0.11
C ASP A 39 1.75 -5.34 -1.31
N ALA A 40 1.20 -4.91 -2.44
CA ALA A 40 1.16 -5.69 -3.67
C ALA A 40 1.39 -4.83 -4.92
N VAL A 41 2.10 -5.43 -5.89
CA VAL A 41 2.23 -4.90 -7.25
C VAL A 41 1.19 -5.59 -8.13
N VAL A 42 0.33 -4.80 -8.77
CA VAL A 42 -0.69 -5.30 -9.70
C VAL A 42 -0.13 -5.37 -11.12
N SER A 43 0.55 -4.32 -11.56
CA SER A 43 1.19 -4.25 -12.87
C SER A 43 2.35 -3.26 -12.87
N PHE A 44 3.33 -3.50 -13.73
CA PHE A 44 4.43 -2.59 -13.98
C PHE A 44 4.77 -2.61 -15.47
N THR A 45 4.80 -1.44 -16.10
CA THR A 45 5.17 -1.24 -17.49
C THR A 45 6.28 -0.17 -17.54
N PRO A 46 7.55 -0.57 -17.73
CA PRO A 46 8.63 0.39 -17.88
C PRO A 46 8.43 1.31 -19.09
N GLY A 47 8.80 2.58 -18.93
CA GLY A 47 8.82 3.58 -19.98
C GLY A 47 9.97 3.42 -20.98
N ASP A 48 10.03 4.32 -21.97
CA ASP A 48 11.09 4.35 -22.99
C ASP A 48 11.74 5.74 -23.09
N PRO A 49 13.03 5.89 -22.71
CA PRO A 49 13.92 4.80 -22.27
C PRO A 49 13.62 4.31 -20.86
N ALA A 50 13.86 3.02 -20.64
CA ALA A 50 13.91 2.44 -19.31
C ALA A 50 15.23 2.76 -18.61
N ALA A 51 15.24 2.74 -17.28
CA ALA A 51 16.46 2.82 -16.50
C ALA A 51 17.38 1.62 -16.76
N THR A 52 18.69 1.86 -16.79
CA THR A 52 19.69 0.83 -17.13
C THR A 52 20.46 0.29 -15.93
N ALA A 53 20.27 0.87 -14.75
CA ALA A 53 20.91 0.41 -13.52
C ALA A 53 20.40 -0.98 -13.11
N ALA A 54 21.31 -1.84 -12.68
CA ALA A 54 20.93 -3.20 -12.28
C ALA A 54 20.07 -3.16 -11.01
N GLY A 55 18.93 -3.86 -11.01
CA GLY A 55 18.05 -3.94 -9.84
C GLY A 55 17.05 -2.78 -9.70
N THR A 56 17.08 -1.78 -10.58
CA THR A 56 16.09 -0.68 -10.57
C THR A 56 14.85 -0.98 -11.41
N GLN A 57 14.72 -2.21 -11.91
CA GLN A 57 13.56 -2.66 -12.68
C GLN A 57 12.72 -3.71 -11.92
N ASP A 58 13.02 -3.96 -10.65
CA ASP A 58 12.22 -4.86 -9.82
C ASP A 58 11.07 -4.08 -9.15
N PRO A 59 9.81 -4.24 -9.60
CA PRO A 59 8.70 -3.48 -9.03
C PRO A 59 8.39 -3.85 -7.57
N GLN A 60 8.91 -4.98 -7.06
CA GLN A 60 8.76 -5.32 -5.63
C GLN A 60 9.48 -4.34 -4.71
N ASN A 61 10.37 -3.51 -5.25
CA ASN A 61 11.03 -2.45 -4.49
C ASN A 61 10.12 -1.25 -4.18
N ALA A 62 8.89 -1.19 -4.71
CA ALA A 62 7.92 -0.12 -4.45
C ALA A 62 6.89 -0.43 -3.37
N VAL A 63 6.91 -1.64 -2.79
CA VAL A 63 5.94 -2.08 -1.78
C VAL A 63 6.59 -2.24 -0.41
N GLY A 64 5.77 -2.10 0.64
CA GLY A 64 6.22 -2.00 2.02
C GLY A 64 6.68 -0.58 2.37
N ARG A 65 7.25 -0.46 3.57
CA ARG A 65 7.78 0.81 4.07
C ARG A 65 9.01 1.26 3.27
N PRO A 66 9.27 2.57 3.18
CA PRO A 66 10.49 3.07 2.57
C PRO A 66 11.73 2.60 3.34
N ASP A 67 12.83 2.40 2.61
CA ASP A 67 14.11 2.04 3.21
C ASP A 67 14.86 3.28 3.70
N ALA A 68 15.50 3.18 4.87
CA ALA A 68 16.14 4.32 5.53
C ALA A 68 17.47 4.75 4.87
N PRO A 69 17.83 6.05 5.00
CA PRO A 69 17.18 7.17 4.34
C PRO A 69 17.52 7.18 2.83
N SER A 70 16.74 7.92 2.04
CA SER A 70 16.77 8.13 0.57
C SER A 70 18.12 8.53 -0.08
N THR A 71 19.22 8.45 0.66
CA THR A 71 20.59 8.84 0.30
C THR A 71 21.54 7.65 0.15
N THR A 72 21.12 6.43 0.51
CA THR A 72 21.96 5.23 0.33
C THR A 72 21.75 4.63 -1.04
N ASN A 73 22.86 4.45 -1.79
CA ASN A 73 22.99 3.78 -3.10
C ASN A 73 22.57 2.29 -3.09
N GLY A 74 21.48 1.93 -2.43
CA GLY A 74 20.82 0.64 -2.54
C GLY A 74 19.84 0.66 -3.70
N ASN A 75 19.78 -0.41 -4.47
CA ASN A 75 18.81 -0.57 -5.56
C ASN A 75 17.46 -1.07 -5.01
N ASN A 76 16.97 -0.40 -3.97
CA ASN A 76 15.71 -0.74 -3.31
C ASN A 76 14.60 0.21 -3.77
N TYR A 77 14.61 0.54 -5.05
CA TYR A 77 13.56 1.31 -5.70
C TYR A 77 13.32 0.71 -7.08
N VAL A 78 12.20 1.07 -7.70
CA VAL A 78 11.92 0.80 -9.10
C VAL A 78 11.88 2.12 -9.86
N SER A 79 12.72 2.25 -10.88
CA SER A 79 12.64 3.34 -11.84
C SER A 79 11.53 3.05 -12.83
N LEU A 80 10.58 3.96 -12.97
CA LEU A 80 9.48 3.79 -13.93
C LEU A 80 9.99 3.82 -15.37
N GLY A 81 11.09 4.51 -15.67
CA GLY A 81 11.44 4.82 -17.05
C GLY A 81 10.52 5.91 -17.60
N ARG A 82 10.91 6.50 -18.73
CA ARG A 82 10.24 7.69 -19.25
C ARG A 82 8.83 7.38 -19.75
N GLY A 83 7.81 7.92 -19.08
CA GLY A 83 6.41 7.59 -19.33
C GLY A 83 5.99 6.20 -18.87
N GLY A 84 6.78 5.56 -18.01
CA GLY A 84 6.43 4.27 -17.43
C GLY A 84 5.38 4.38 -16.34
N GLU A 85 4.76 3.25 -16.01
CA GLU A 85 3.69 3.19 -15.02
C GLU A 85 3.79 1.98 -14.11
N ILE A 86 3.35 2.13 -12.87
CA ILE A 86 3.17 1.05 -11.90
C ILE A 86 1.80 1.18 -11.24
N VAL A 87 1.12 0.05 -11.03
CA VAL A 87 -0.11 -0.04 -10.24
C VAL A 87 0.21 -0.82 -8.97
N LEU A 88 0.01 -0.16 -7.83
CA LEU A 88 0.19 -0.70 -6.50
C LEU A 88 -1.17 -0.92 -5.83
N GLN A 89 -1.23 -1.86 -4.91
CA GLN A 89 -2.43 -2.21 -4.17
C GLN A 89 -2.17 -2.21 -2.66
N PHE A 90 -3.18 -1.77 -1.92
CA PHE A 90 -3.38 -1.95 -0.50
C PHE A 90 -4.30 -3.17 -0.29
N THR A 91 -3.78 -4.31 0.20
CA THR A 91 -4.56 -5.54 0.29
C THR A 91 -5.32 -5.71 1.61
N ASP A 92 -4.87 -5.07 2.69
CA ASP A 92 -5.47 -5.13 4.02
C ASP A 92 -5.92 -3.76 4.57
N ASN A 93 -5.59 -2.67 3.89
CA ASN A 93 -6.04 -1.31 4.16
C ASN A 93 -6.55 -0.62 2.87
N ALA A 94 -6.91 0.65 2.98
CA ALA A 94 -7.29 1.49 1.86
C ALA A 94 -6.98 2.96 2.15
N VAL A 95 -6.71 3.71 1.09
CA VAL A 95 -6.64 5.18 1.11
C VAL A 95 -8.05 5.73 1.28
N ILE A 96 -8.20 6.71 2.15
CA ILE A 96 -9.42 7.52 2.31
C ILE A 96 -9.07 9.00 2.36
N ALA A 97 -10.03 9.85 2.05
CA ALA A 97 -9.89 11.29 2.21
C ALA A 97 -9.88 11.68 3.71
N SER A 98 -8.99 12.59 4.08
CA SER A 98 -8.85 13.14 5.44
C SER A 98 -10.00 14.08 5.81
N GLY A 99 -10.62 14.74 4.83
CA GLY A 99 -11.67 15.73 5.07
C GLY A 99 -11.15 17.16 5.26
N ASP A 100 -9.84 17.39 5.11
CA ASP A 100 -9.21 18.70 5.17
C ASP A 100 -8.16 18.89 4.06
N SER A 101 -7.22 19.82 4.21
CA SER A 101 -6.21 20.12 3.19
C SER A 101 -4.86 19.44 3.44
N SER A 102 -4.85 18.40 4.27
CA SER A 102 -3.66 17.58 4.50
C SER A 102 -3.51 16.53 3.40
N ASP A 103 -2.26 16.11 3.16
CA ASP A 103 -2.01 15.04 2.20
C ASP A 103 -2.58 13.71 2.70
N ASP A 104 -3.25 12.97 1.82
CA ASP A 104 -3.83 11.65 2.09
C ASP A 104 -2.92 10.50 1.65
N LEU A 105 -2.07 10.77 0.67
CA LEU A 105 -1.12 9.84 0.06
C LEU A 105 0.29 10.44 0.10
N TYR A 106 1.30 9.58 0.16
CA TYR A 106 2.70 9.97 0.04
C TYR A 106 3.48 9.00 -0.84
N VAL A 107 4.16 9.55 -1.87
CA VAL A 107 5.02 8.81 -2.78
C VAL A 107 6.48 8.99 -2.33
N PHE A 108 7.14 7.89 -1.99
CA PHE A 108 8.56 7.91 -1.64
C PHE A 108 9.39 7.70 -2.89
N GLU A 109 10.13 8.74 -3.28
CA GLU A 109 11.07 8.70 -4.40
C GLU A 109 12.53 8.76 -3.92
N ILE A 110 13.44 8.17 -4.69
CA ILE A 110 14.88 8.24 -4.48
C ILE A 110 15.51 9.19 -5.50
N GLY A 111 16.60 9.85 -5.12
CA GLY A 111 17.35 10.70 -6.05
C GLY A 111 16.96 12.17 -5.99
N SER A 112 17.77 12.99 -6.68
CA SER A 112 17.62 14.44 -6.76
C SER A 112 16.96 14.91 -8.05
N ASP A 113 16.77 13.99 -9.00
CA ASP A 113 16.16 14.32 -10.27
C ASP A 113 14.69 14.63 -10.00
N VAL A 114 14.24 15.73 -10.61
CA VAL A 114 12.88 16.26 -10.43
C VAL A 114 12.12 15.87 -11.68
N GLU A 115 11.40 14.76 -11.57
CA GLU A 115 10.51 14.22 -12.58
C GLU A 115 9.11 14.19 -11.98
N ASP A 116 8.17 14.85 -12.63
CA ASP A 116 6.79 14.83 -12.16
C ASP A 116 6.17 13.42 -12.32
N THR A 117 5.49 12.94 -11.29
CA THR A 117 4.77 11.65 -11.31
C THR A 117 3.28 11.89 -11.13
N PHE A 118 2.49 11.53 -12.13
CA PHE A 118 1.02 11.57 -12.04
C PHE A 118 0.51 10.47 -11.10
N VAL A 119 -0.50 10.81 -10.32
CA VAL A 119 -1.12 9.91 -9.33
C VAL A 119 -2.57 9.69 -9.70
N GLU A 120 -2.96 8.43 -9.86
CA GLU A 120 -4.36 8.04 -10.03
C GLU A 120 -4.78 7.05 -8.94
N ILE A 121 -6.04 7.10 -8.52
CA ILE A 121 -6.61 6.19 -7.51
C ILE A 121 -7.78 5.39 -8.06
N SER A 122 -7.99 4.17 -7.55
CA SER A 122 -9.09 3.31 -7.97
C SER A 122 -9.64 2.44 -6.84
N THR A 123 -10.94 2.15 -6.93
CA THR A 123 -11.64 1.23 -6.03
C THR A 123 -11.66 -0.22 -6.55
N ASP A 124 -11.46 -0.42 -7.86
CA ASP A 124 -11.65 -1.71 -8.55
C ASP A 124 -10.40 -2.18 -9.33
N GLY A 125 -9.39 -1.33 -9.47
CA GLY A 125 -8.17 -1.62 -10.23
C GLY A 125 -8.36 -1.58 -11.75
N ILE A 126 -9.52 -1.09 -12.22
CA ILE A 126 -9.90 -1.02 -13.63
C ILE A 126 -10.13 0.43 -14.04
N THR A 127 -10.95 1.16 -13.29
CA THR A 127 -11.28 2.57 -13.54
C THR A 127 -10.49 3.44 -12.58
N PHE A 128 -9.64 4.30 -13.12
CA PHE A 128 -8.77 5.18 -12.34
C PHE A 128 -9.23 6.64 -12.45
N LEU A 129 -9.10 7.36 -11.34
CA LEU A 129 -9.31 8.80 -11.24
C LEU A 129 -7.96 9.48 -11.02
N GLU A 130 -7.57 10.38 -11.91
CA GLU A 130 -6.41 11.26 -11.72
C GLU A 130 -6.66 12.21 -10.53
N VAL A 131 -5.73 12.23 -9.59
CA VAL A 131 -5.78 13.05 -8.35
C VAL A 131 -4.56 13.96 -8.24
N GLY A 132 -4.01 14.37 -9.38
CA GLY A 132 -2.89 15.29 -9.46
C GLY A 132 -1.57 14.59 -9.70
N LYS A 133 -0.49 15.24 -9.28
CA LYS A 133 0.88 14.78 -9.48
C LYS A 133 1.77 15.22 -8.33
N VAL A 134 2.77 14.40 -8.02
CA VAL A 134 3.89 14.80 -7.17
C VAL A 134 4.95 15.45 -8.04
N THR A 135 5.53 16.55 -7.55
CA THR A 135 6.49 17.37 -8.31
C THR A 135 7.74 17.63 -7.47
N GLY A 136 8.87 17.04 -7.85
CA GLY A 136 10.15 17.21 -7.15
C GLY A 136 10.07 16.96 -5.64
N GLY A 137 10.36 17.99 -4.83
CA GLY A 137 10.34 17.89 -3.36
C GLY A 137 8.95 17.77 -2.73
N THR A 138 7.87 17.88 -3.51
CA THR A 138 6.50 17.63 -3.05
C THR A 138 6.15 16.19 -3.35
N ARG A 139 5.86 15.42 -2.30
CA ARG A 139 5.66 13.97 -2.36
C ARG A 139 4.28 13.52 -1.85
N GLY A 140 3.51 14.46 -1.31
CA GLY A 140 2.17 14.22 -0.80
C GLY A 140 1.08 14.64 -1.78
N VAL A 141 -0.09 14.00 -1.66
CA VAL A 141 -1.29 14.31 -2.44
C VAL A 141 -2.52 14.34 -1.55
N ASP A 142 -3.18 15.50 -1.48
CA ASP A 142 -4.55 15.69 -0.98
C ASP A 142 -5.56 15.31 -2.09
N ILE A 143 -6.39 14.30 -1.84
CA ILE A 143 -7.37 13.78 -2.80
C ILE A 143 -8.76 14.42 -2.64
N ASP A 144 -9.02 15.16 -1.57
CA ASP A 144 -10.34 15.67 -1.19
C ASP A 144 -10.98 16.52 -2.28
N ALA A 145 -10.20 17.45 -2.84
CA ALA A 145 -10.66 18.34 -3.89
C ALA A 145 -11.11 17.58 -5.14
N PHE A 146 -10.39 16.50 -5.49
CA PHE A 146 -10.68 15.66 -6.65
C PHE A 146 -11.93 14.81 -6.42
N LEU A 147 -12.10 14.27 -5.22
CA LEU A 147 -13.31 13.51 -4.87
C LEU A 147 -14.55 14.40 -4.92
N ASN A 148 -14.48 15.59 -4.34
CA ASN A 148 -15.56 16.57 -4.36
C ASN A 148 -15.92 17.00 -5.79
N ALA A 149 -14.93 17.28 -6.63
CA ALA A 149 -15.14 17.64 -8.03
C ALA A 149 -15.83 16.54 -8.84
N ASN A 150 -15.59 15.26 -8.49
CA ASN A 150 -16.18 14.09 -9.14
C ASN A 150 -17.43 13.55 -8.42
N SER A 151 -17.94 14.26 -7.40
CA SER A 151 -19.10 13.82 -6.59
C SER A 151 -18.91 12.44 -5.94
N ILE A 152 -17.68 12.11 -5.55
CA ILE A 152 -17.32 10.87 -4.85
C ILE A 152 -17.32 11.15 -3.34
N PRO A 153 -17.98 10.32 -2.50
CA PRO A 153 -17.95 10.49 -1.05
C PRO A 153 -16.54 10.38 -0.48
N LEU A 154 -16.16 11.24 0.47
CA LEU A 154 -14.85 11.19 1.13
C LEU A 154 -14.61 9.89 1.92
N SER A 155 -15.68 9.17 2.28
CA SER A 155 -15.60 7.84 2.89
C SER A 155 -15.31 6.70 1.90
N THR A 156 -15.12 7.01 0.61
CA THR A 156 -14.79 6.01 -0.41
C THR A 156 -13.40 5.45 -0.17
N LYS A 157 -13.29 4.13 -0.20
CA LYS A 157 -12.03 3.39 -0.01
C LYS A 157 -11.38 3.12 -1.34
N PHE A 158 -10.15 3.60 -1.53
CA PHE A 158 -9.35 3.33 -2.71
C PHE A 158 -8.26 2.31 -2.37
N PHE A 159 -8.27 1.20 -3.11
CA PHE A 159 -7.38 0.06 -2.86
C PHE A 159 -6.20 0.04 -3.83
N PHE A 160 -6.29 0.80 -4.92
CA PHE A 160 -5.32 0.79 -5.99
C PHE A 160 -4.86 2.20 -6.26
N VAL A 161 -3.56 2.34 -6.49
CA VAL A 161 -2.94 3.59 -6.91
C VAL A 161 -2.05 3.31 -8.11
N LYS A 162 -2.20 4.13 -9.14
CA LYS A 162 -1.33 4.11 -10.30
C LYS A 162 -0.42 5.34 -10.25
N LEU A 163 0.87 5.09 -10.46
CA LEU A 163 1.88 6.13 -10.61
C LEU A 163 2.38 6.09 -12.06
N ILE A 164 2.43 7.24 -12.71
CA ILE A 164 2.88 7.38 -14.11
C ILE A 164 3.93 8.49 -14.16
N ASP A 165 5.11 8.16 -14.68
CA ASP A 165 6.17 9.14 -14.94
C ASP A 165 5.74 10.14 -16.04
N ASP A 166 6.04 11.43 -15.90
CA ASP A 166 5.75 12.41 -16.96
C ASP A 166 6.71 12.23 -18.16
N PRO A 167 6.22 11.77 -19.33
CA PRO A 167 7.04 11.54 -20.50
C PRO A 167 7.56 12.84 -21.14
N ASN A 168 7.28 14.02 -20.59
CA ASN A 168 7.77 15.30 -21.09
C ASN A 168 8.93 15.86 -20.27
N GLU A 169 9.20 15.29 -19.09
CA GLU A 169 10.25 15.71 -18.19
C GLU A 169 11.39 14.70 -18.14
N GLY A 170 12.35 14.92 -17.23
CA GLY A 170 13.34 13.93 -16.87
C GLY A 170 14.49 13.67 -17.83
N GLN A 171 15.27 12.66 -17.45
CA GLN A 171 16.38 12.18 -18.27
C GLN A 171 15.86 11.44 -19.52
N ARG A 172 16.64 11.48 -20.60
CA ARG A 172 16.35 10.72 -21.85
C ARG A 172 17.29 9.54 -22.06
N SER A 173 18.13 9.25 -21.08
CA SER A 173 19.08 8.14 -21.08
C SER A 173 19.86 8.18 -19.77
N GLY A 174 20.23 7.03 -19.22
CA GLY A 174 21.06 6.99 -18.03
C GLY A 174 20.62 5.89 -17.07
N THR A 175 21.09 6.02 -15.84
CA THR A 175 20.83 5.07 -14.76
C THR A 175 19.55 5.36 -14.00
N PHE A 176 19.08 6.61 -14.00
CA PHE A 176 17.95 7.11 -13.21
C PHE A 176 16.95 7.78 -14.15
N VAL A 177 16.38 6.99 -15.07
CA VAL A 177 15.42 7.53 -16.04
C VAL A 177 14.02 7.31 -15.48
N GLY A 178 13.28 8.41 -15.34
CA GLY A 178 11.93 8.43 -14.79
C GLY A 178 11.91 8.19 -13.28
N ALA A 179 10.75 8.42 -12.68
CA ALA A 179 10.57 8.40 -11.24
C ALA A 179 11.07 7.10 -10.57
N ASP A 180 11.84 7.26 -9.49
CA ASP A 180 12.49 6.18 -8.74
C ASP A 180 11.69 5.84 -7.46
N ILE A 181 10.65 5.01 -7.60
CA ILE A 181 9.69 4.70 -6.53
C ILE A 181 10.27 3.71 -5.52
N ASN A 182 10.30 4.08 -4.24
CA ASN A 182 10.71 3.24 -3.12
C ASN A 182 9.55 2.77 -2.23
N ALA A 183 8.48 3.55 -2.13
CA ALA A 183 7.28 3.15 -1.40
C ALA A 183 6.09 4.04 -1.76
N LEU A 184 4.89 3.54 -1.45
CA LEU A 184 3.66 4.32 -1.46
C LEU A 184 2.94 4.13 -0.12
N GLY A 185 2.70 5.24 0.58
CA GLY A 185 2.01 5.25 1.86
C GLY A 185 0.67 5.98 1.80
N ALA A 186 -0.34 5.44 2.48
CA ALA A 186 -1.59 6.11 2.80
C ALA A 186 -1.43 6.81 4.16
N ILE A 187 -1.46 8.14 4.17
CA ILE A 187 -1.42 8.95 5.39
C ILE A 187 -2.79 8.85 6.09
N SER A 188 -3.85 9.02 5.31
CA SER A 188 -5.23 8.82 5.74
C SER A 188 -5.68 7.44 5.26
N SER A 189 -5.70 6.49 6.20
CA SER A 189 -5.96 5.08 5.91
C SER A 189 -7.06 4.50 6.79
N THR A 190 -7.66 3.41 6.31
CA THR A 190 -8.60 2.61 7.08
C THR A 190 -8.36 1.13 6.83
N GLU A 191 -8.19 0.37 7.91
CA GLU A 191 -8.15 -1.09 7.82
C GLU A 191 -9.44 -1.63 7.17
N VAL A 192 -9.27 -2.66 6.35
CA VAL A 192 -10.38 -3.41 5.78
C VAL A 192 -10.40 -4.80 6.40
N PRO A 193 -11.37 -5.09 7.29
CA PRO A 193 -11.42 -6.38 7.96
C PRO A 193 -11.52 -7.51 6.94
N ILE A 194 -10.60 -8.48 7.01
CA ILE A 194 -10.74 -9.74 6.29
C ILE A 194 -12.05 -10.38 6.75
N PRO A 195 -12.98 -10.76 5.84
CA PRO A 195 -14.24 -11.37 6.24
C PRO A 195 -13.99 -12.57 7.16
N ALA A 196 -14.65 -12.61 8.32
CA ALA A 196 -14.49 -13.68 9.32
C ALA A 196 -14.69 -15.10 8.78
N ALA A 197 -15.30 -15.25 7.60
CA ALA A 197 -15.39 -16.50 6.86
C ALA A 197 -14.02 -17.08 6.48
N ALA A 198 -12.99 -16.27 6.22
CA ALA A 198 -11.63 -16.74 5.94
C ALA A 198 -10.94 -17.33 7.20
N LEU A 199 -11.27 -16.83 8.38
CA LEU A 199 -10.76 -17.31 9.67
C LEU A 199 -11.42 -18.61 10.15
N LEU A 200 -12.63 -18.93 9.67
CA LEU A 200 -13.38 -20.12 10.11
C LEU A 200 -12.87 -21.45 9.51
N PHE A 201 -11.96 -21.41 8.53
CA PHE A 201 -11.43 -22.61 7.86
C PHE A 201 -10.09 -23.14 8.40
N ALA A 202 -9.54 -22.54 9.47
CA ALA A 202 -8.15 -22.75 9.87
C ALA A 202 -7.88 -23.59 11.16
N PRO A 203 -8.82 -24.34 11.76
CA PRO A 203 -8.58 -25.80 11.91
C PRO A 203 -9.85 -26.66 12.14
N ALA A 204 -10.18 -27.56 11.21
CA ALA A 204 -11.10 -28.68 11.46
C ALA A 204 -10.52 -30.06 11.05
N LEU A 205 -9.20 -30.16 10.84
CA LEU A 205 -8.49 -31.44 10.72
C LEU A 205 -7.73 -31.73 12.03
N GLY A 206 -8.39 -32.35 13.01
CA GLY A 206 -7.68 -32.75 14.23
C GLY A 206 -8.40 -33.66 15.22
N LEU A 207 -9.68 -33.98 15.02
CA LEU A 207 -10.44 -34.80 15.98
C LEU A 207 -11.16 -35.97 15.29
N ILE A 208 -10.41 -36.86 14.64
CA ILE A 208 -10.90 -38.21 14.32
C ILE A 208 -9.85 -39.27 14.68
N ALA A 209 -10.29 -40.22 15.52
CA ALA A 209 -9.69 -41.50 15.91
C ALA A 209 -8.52 -41.44 16.92
N ARG A 210 -8.59 -42.10 18.08
CA ARG A 210 -8.79 -43.54 18.20
C ARG A 210 -9.48 -43.92 19.53
N ARG A 211 -10.60 -44.61 19.42
CA ARG A 211 -11.18 -45.45 20.48
C ARG A 211 -10.97 -46.92 20.10
N ARG A 212 -10.71 -47.77 21.12
CA ARG A 212 -10.64 -49.26 21.16
C ARG A 212 -9.21 -49.83 21.10
N LYS A 213 -8.82 -50.82 21.90
CA LYS A 213 -9.53 -51.70 22.87
C LYS A 213 -8.50 -52.32 23.83
N LYS A 214 -8.91 -52.60 25.08
CA LYS A 214 -8.26 -53.55 25.99
C LYS A 214 -8.36 -54.97 25.42
N ALA A 215 -7.26 -55.71 25.51
CA ALA A 215 -7.19 -57.14 25.82
C ALA A 215 -5.94 -57.33 26.69
#